data_AF-A0A4U5PQQ6-F1
#
_entry.id   AF-A0A4U5PQQ6-F1
#
_cell.length_a   1.000
_cell.length_b   1.000
_cell.length_c   1.000
_cell.angle_alpha   90.00
_cell.angle_beta   90.00
_cell.angle_gamma   90.00
#
_symmetry.space_group_name_H-M   'P 1'
#
loop_
_entity.id
_entity.type
_entity.pdbx_description
1 polymer ?
#
loop_
_entity_poly.entity_id
_entity_poly.type
_entity_poly.pdbx_seq_one_letter_code
_entity_poly.pdbx_strand_id
1 'polypeptide(L)'
;MANDAALRTSLVWLAVVMVVVGIWTLSFKKVLVTYVLGVLGIAGVLLPDWDYFDRDYSRWFSFVSEQDRLALAQRSGFRLWISPLRLVVYTAVYGYALYRWWLFISE
;
A
#
# COMPACT_ATOMS: atom_id res chain seq x y z
N MET A 1 7.94 9.06 12.52
CA MET A 1 7.51 10.41 12.09
C MET A 1 7.00 10.42 10.66
N ALA A 2 7.79 10.06 9.63
CA ALA A 2 7.29 10.06 8.23
C ALA A 2 6.16 9.05 7.97
N ASN A 3 6.25 7.86 8.57
CA ASN A 3 5.22 6.81 8.40
C ASN A 3 3.88 7.21 9.03
N ASP A 4 3.92 7.96 10.14
CA ASP A 4 2.72 8.43 10.86
C ASP A 4 1.93 9.44 10.01
N ALA A 5 2.64 10.31 9.28
CA ALA A 5 2.02 11.28 8.36
C ALA A 5 1.39 10.58 7.14
N ALA A 6 2.06 9.57 6.58
CA ALA A 6 1.55 8.80 5.44
C ALA A 6 0.30 7.98 5.82
N LEU A 7 0.31 7.35 7.00
CA LEU A 7 -0.85 6.65 7.54
C LEU A 7 -2.04 7.59 7.73
N ARG A 8 -1.81 8.74 8.39
CA ARG A 8 -2.86 9.72 8.66
C ARG A 8 -3.47 10.27 7.38
N THR A 9 -2.63 10.60 6.38
CA THR A 9 -3.10 11.06 5.07
C THR A 9 -3.93 9.99 4.36
N SER A 10 -3.49 8.73 4.42
CA SER A 10 -4.22 7.61 3.80
C SER A 10 -5.57 7.35 4.47
N LEU A 11 -5.65 7.45 5.80
CA LEU A 11 -6.92 7.33 6.54
C LEU A 11 -7.90 8.46 6.22
N VAL A 12 -7.41 9.69 6.07
CA VAL A 12 -8.25 10.83 5.67
C VAL A 12 -8.81 10.59 4.27
N TRP A 13 -7.98 10.14 3.33
CA TRP A 13 -8.45 9.78 1.98
C TRP A 13 -9.46 8.63 2.01
N LEU A 14 -9.24 7.60 2.83
CA LEU A 14 -10.20 6.51 2.99
C LEU A 14 -11.56 7.02 3.51
N ALA A 15 -11.55 7.93 4.48
CA ALA A 15 -12.77 8.55 4.98
C ALA A 15 -13.52 9.32 3.89
N VAL A 16 -12.81 10.08 3.04
CA VAL A 16 -13.41 10.78 1.90
C VAL A 16 -14.06 9.79 0.93
N VAL A 17 -13.38 8.70 0.57
CA VAL A 17 -13.93 7.67 -0.32
C VAL A 17 -15.18 7.02 0.29
N MET A 18 -15.16 6.70 1.60
CA MET A 18 -16.32 6.14 2.29
C MET A 18 -17.53 7.07 2.25
N VAL A 19 -17.33 8.38 2.43
CA VAL A 19 -18.41 9.38 2.35
C VAL A 19 -18.99 9.43 0.94
N VAL A 20 -18.14 9.46 -0.09
CA VAL A 20 -18.59 9.46 -1.50
C VAL A 20 -19.40 8.21 -1.81
N VAL A 21 -18.92 7.03 -1.41
CA VAL A 21 -19.65 5.76 -1.61
C VAL A 21 -20.96 5.75 -0.84
N GLY A 22 -20.97 6.25 0.40
CA GLY A 22 -22.17 6.33 1.23
C GLY A 22 -23.25 7.21 0.62
N ILE A 23 -22.87 8.37 0.06
CA ILE A 23 -23.79 9.28 -0.63
C ILE A 23 -24.29 8.65 -1.95
N TRP A 24 -23.39 8.03 -2.72
CA TRP A 24 -23.74 7.44 -4.02
C TRP A 24 -24.66 6.24 -3.89
N THR A 25 -24.39 5.36 -2.92
CA THR A 25 -25.06 4.05 -2.83
C THR A 25 -26.15 3.98 -1.76
N LEU A 26 -26.21 4.94 -0.84
CA LEU A 26 -27.14 4.99 0.30
C LEU A 26 -27.21 3.69 1.11
N SER A 27 -26.18 2.83 1.00
CA SER A 27 -26.15 1.49 1.58
C SER A 27 -24.94 1.32 2.49
N PHE A 28 -25.20 1.15 3.78
CA PHE A 28 -24.17 0.92 4.79
C PHE A 28 -23.33 -0.34 4.52
N LYS A 29 -23.89 -1.35 3.85
CA LYS A 29 -23.16 -2.57 3.49
C LYS A 29 -22.01 -2.27 2.53
N LYS A 30 -22.24 -1.41 1.53
CA LYS A 30 -21.22 -1.02 0.55
C LYS A 30 -20.14 -0.15 1.18
N VAL A 31 -20.52 0.72 2.11
CA VAL A 31 -19.57 1.53 2.89
C VAL A 31 -18.67 0.64 3.76
N LEU A 32 -19.23 -0.37 4.44
CA LEU A 32 -18.45 -1.31 5.28
C LEU A 32 -17.44 -2.11 4.45
N VAL A 33 -17.84 -2.62 3.29
CA VAL A 33 -16.93 -3.34 2.38
C VAL A 33 -15.80 -2.42 1.90
N THR A 34 -16.12 -1.17 1.57
CA THR A 34 -15.13 -0.16 1.15
C THR A 34 -14.13 0.14 2.26
N TYR A 35 -14.59 0.21 3.52
CA TYR A 35 -13.72 0.36 4.68
C TYR A 35 -12.76 -0.82 4.84
N VAL A 36 -13.26 -2.06 4.81
CA VAL A 36 -12.43 -3.26 4.97
C VAL A 36 -11.38 -3.36 3.87
N LEU A 37 -11.78 -3.13 2.61
CA LEU A 37 -10.84 -3.13 1.48
C LEU A 37 -9.83 -1.99 1.57
N GLY A 38 -10.27 -0.80 1.98
CA GLY A 38 -9.38 0.34 2.16
C GLY A 38 -8.34 0.12 3.25
N VAL A 39 -8.74 -0.43 4.41
CA VAL A 39 -7.81 -0.77 5.50
C VAL A 39 -6.85 -1.87 5.06
N LEU A 40 -7.31 -2.91 4.38
CA LEU A 40 -6.43 -3.95 3.81
C LEU A 40 -5.45 -3.37 2.79
N GLY A 41 -5.92 -2.42 1.97
CA GLY A 41 -5.08 -1.70 1.03
C GLY A 41 -3.99 -0.89 1.72
N ILE A 42 -4.36 -0.07 2.72
CA ILE A 42 -3.39 0.72 3.50
C ILE A 42 -2.41 -0.21 4.22
N ALA A 43 -2.90 -1.29 4.84
CA ALA A 43 -2.09 -2.29 5.51
C ALA A 43 -1.09 -2.95 4.55
N GLY A 44 -1.52 -3.37 3.37
CA GLY A 44 -0.65 -3.96 2.35
C GLY A 44 0.39 -2.99 1.78
N VAL A 45 0.17 -1.68 1.86
CA VAL A 45 1.13 -0.65 1.45
C VAL A 45 2.05 -0.25 2.59
N LEU A 46 1.58 -0.16 3.84
CA LEU A 46 2.39 0.37 4.95
C LEU A 46 3.08 -0.71 5.80
N LEU A 47 2.54 -1.92 5.91
CA LEU A 47 3.14 -2.97 6.75
C LEU A 47 4.38 -3.63 6.16
N PRO A 48 4.50 -3.87 4.84
CA PRO A 48 5.67 -4.58 4.34
C PRO A 48 6.91 -3.74 4.59
N ASP A 49 7.95 -4.39 5.11
CA ASP A 49 9.25 -3.78 5.28
C ASP A 49 9.89 -3.56 3.90
N TRP A 50 9.52 -2.45 3.26
CA TRP A 50 9.96 -2.15 1.89
C TRP A 50 11.47 -2.01 1.78
N ASP A 51 12.14 -1.60 2.86
CA ASP A 51 13.60 -1.49 2.92
C ASP A 51 14.27 -2.87 2.80
N TYR A 52 13.60 -3.94 3.24
CA TYR A 52 14.07 -5.31 3.04
C TYR A 52 13.92 -5.75 1.58
N PHE A 53 12.78 -5.44 0.96
CA PHE A 53 12.44 -5.88 -0.40
C PHE A 53 13.18 -5.11 -1.50
N ASP A 54 13.67 -3.91 -1.22
CA ASP A 54 14.44 -3.10 -2.17
C ASP A 54 15.90 -3.58 -2.35
N ARG A 55 16.31 -4.62 -1.62
CA ARG A 55 17.60 -5.29 -1.81
C ARG A 55 17.60 -6.12 -3.10
N ASP A 56 18.77 -6.24 -3.73
CA ASP A 56 18.97 -7.09 -4.90
C ASP A 56 18.46 -8.52 -4.62
N TYR A 57 17.70 -9.09 -5.57
CA TYR A 57 17.02 -10.40 -5.42
C TYR A 57 17.97 -11.54 -4.98
N SER A 58 19.26 -11.45 -5.31
CA SER A 58 20.28 -12.42 -4.92
C SER A 58 20.65 -12.37 -3.43
N ARG A 59 20.36 -11.27 -2.73
CA ARG A 59 20.63 -11.08 -1.29
C ARG A 59 19.41 -11.27 -0.40
N TRP A 60 18.23 -11.58 -0.94
CA TRP A 60 17.04 -11.87 -0.15
C TRP A 60 17.20 -13.06 0.81
N PHE A 61 18.12 -13.98 0.53
CA PHE A 61 18.44 -15.13 1.38
C PHE A 61 19.72 -14.95 2.22
N SER A 62 20.34 -13.78 2.16
CA SER A 62 21.54 -13.47 2.94
C SER A 62 21.20 -12.69 4.20
N PHE A 63 21.82 -13.06 5.32
CA PHE A 63 21.67 -12.33 6.58
C PHE A 63 22.05 -10.85 6.40
N VAL A 64 21.19 -9.95 6.88
CA VAL A 64 21.43 -8.50 6.86
C VAL A 64 22.56 -8.19 7.84
N SER A 65 23.71 -7.74 7.33
CA SER A 65 24.80 -7.19 8.17
C SER A 65 24.55 -5.71 8.48
N GLU A 66 25.11 -5.20 9.57
CA GLU A 66 24.98 -3.78 9.92
C GLU A 66 25.62 -2.84 8.87
N GLN A 67 26.67 -3.29 8.17
CA GLN A 67 27.25 -2.52 7.07
C GLN A 67 26.27 -2.37 5.90
N ASP A 68 25.43 -3.38 5.63
CA ASP A 68 24.41 -3.30 4.59
C ASP A 68 23.30 -2.31 4.95
N ARG A 69 22.94 -2.21 6.24
CA ARG A 69 21.93 -1.24 6.73
C ARG A 69 22.41 0.20 6.55
N LEU A 70 23.68 0.46 6.80
CA LEU A 70 24.30 1.78 6.59
C LEU A 70 24.43 2.11 5.09
N ALA A 71 24.77 1.12 4.25
CA ALA A 71 24.82 1.29 2.80
C ALA A 71 23.43 1.55 2.17
N LEU A 72 22.38 0.90 2.69
CA LEU A 72 20.97 1.15 2.31
C LEU A 72 20.54 2.57 2.72
N ALA A 73 20.87 3.00 3.94
CA ALA A 73 20.58 4.35 4.41
C ALA A 73 21.27 5.44 3.56
N GLN A 74 22.51 5.21 3.11
CA GLN A 74 23.20 6.13 2.19
C GLN A 74 22.60 6.12 0.77
N ARG A 75 22.09 4.98 0.29
CA ARG A 75 21.42 4.86 -1.02
C ARG A 75 20.04 5.51 -1.06
N SER A 76 19.38 5.66 0.08
CA SER A 76 18.02 6.20 0.21
C SER A 76 17.86 7.64 -0.32
N GLY A 77 18.96 8.40 -0.43
CA GLY A 77 18.95 9.77 -0.98
C GLY A 77 18.88 9.86 -2.52
N PHE A 78 19.17 8.77 -3.23
CA PHE A 78 19.24 8.73 -4.69
C PHE A 78 18.72 7.38 -5.21
N ARG A 79 17.40 7.17 -5.25
CA ARG A 79 16.84 6.24 -6.25
C ARG A 79 15.32 6.26 -6.36
N LEU A 80 14.88 6.76 -7.51
CA LEU A 80 13.63 6.40 -8.16
C LEU A 80 13.59 4.92 -8.61
N TRP A 81 14.25 3.99 -7.91
CA TRP A 81 14.07 2.57 -8.20
C TRP A 81 12.78 2.13 -7.53
N ILE A 82 11.67 2.40 -8.20
CA ILE A 82 10.47 1.61 -8.02
C ILE A 82 10.90 0.17 -8.30
N SER A 83 11.12 -0.61 -7.24
CA SER A 83 11.31 -2.04 -7.34
C SER A 83 10.20 -2.59 -8.24
N PRO A 84 10.49 -3.09 -9.45
CA PRO A 84 9.46 -3.44 -10.43
C PRO A 84 8.51 -4.50 -9.87
N LEU A 85 9.01 -5.34 -8.96
CA LEU A 85 8.21 -6.28 -8.18
C LEU A 85 7.14 -5.57 -7.33
N ARG A 86 7.50 -4.48 -6.62
CA ARG A 86 6.55 -3.68 -5.84
C ARG A 86 5.46 -3.11 -6.74
N LEU A 87 5.82 -2.58 -7.90
CA LEU A 87 4.85 -2.06 -8.87
C LEU A 87 3.91 -3.16 -9.38
N VAL A 88 4.44 -4.33 -9.74
CA VAL A 88 3.65 -5.46 -10.24
C VAL A 88 2.72 -6.03 -9.17
N VAL A 89 3.21 -6.19 -7.95
CA VAL A 89 2.39 -6.67 -6.82
C VAL A 89 1.29 -5.65 -6.51
N TYR A 90 1.62 -4.36 -6.47
CA TYR A 90 0.61 -3.32 -6.27
C TYR A 90 -0.41 -3.27 -7.39
N THR A 91 0.02 -3.25 -8.64
CA THR A 91 -0.92 -3.17 -9.78
C THR A 91 -1.80 -4.42 -9.87
N ALA A 92 -1.26 -5.62 -9.64
CA ALA A 92 -2.05 -6.85 -9.67
C ALA A 92 -3.05 -6.93 -8.50
N VAL A 93 -2.59 -6.76 -7.27
CA VAL A 93 -3.43 -6.92 -6.07
C VAL A 93 -4.44 -5.78 -5.96
N TYR A 94 -3.98 -4.53 -6.07
CA TYR A 94 -4.86 -3.37 -5.91
C TYR A 94 -5.71 -3.15 -7.14
N GLY A 95 -5.20 -3.41 -8.34
CA GLY A 95 -6.00 -3.33 -9.57
C GLY A 95 -7.14 -4.34 -9.58
N TYR A 96 -6.87 -5.60 -9.22
CA TYR A 96 -7.93 -6.61 -9.11
C TYR A 96 -8.92 -6.31 -8.00
N ALA A 97 -8.44 -5.90 -6.81
CA ALA A 97 -9.31 -5.53 -5.70
C ALA A 97 -10.20 -4.32 -6.05
N LEU A 98 -9.64 -3.30 -6.70
CA LEU A 98 -10.37 -2.12 -7.15
C LEU A 98 -11.41 -2.48 -8.21
N TYR A 99 -11.06 -3.34 -9.17
CA TYR A 99 -12.00 -3.82 -10.19
C TYR A 99 -13.19 -4.56 -9.59
N ARG A 100 -12.92 -5.49 -8.66
CA ARG A 100 -13.98 -6.24 -7.95
C ARG A 100 -14.85 -5.33 -7.09
N TRP A 101 -14.24 -4.36 -6.42
CA TRP A 101 -14.95 -3.36 -5.62
C TRP A 101 -15.84 -2.47 -6.48
N TRP A 102 -15.35 -2.03 -7.64
CA TRP A 102 -16.10 -1.21 -8.58
C TRP A 102 -17.36 -1.94 -9.08
N LEU A 103 -17.22 -3.20 -9.48
CA LEU A 103 -18.36 -4.07 -9.84
C LEU A 103 -19.40 -4.14 -8.72
N PHE A 104 -18.96 -4.37 -7.49
CA PHE A 104 -19.85 -4.47 -6.32
C PHE A 104 -20.57 -3.16 -5.98
N ILE A 105 -19.95 -2.01 -6.25
CA ILE A 105 -20.62 -0.71 -6.07
C ILE A 105 -21.65 -0.46 -7.17
N SER A 106 -21.34 -0.86 -8.41
CA SER A 106 -22.19 -0.64 -9.58
C SER A 106 -23.44 -1.52 -9.64
N GLU A 107 -23.44 -2.67 -8.96
CA GLU A 107 -24.63 -3.53 -8.77
C GLU A 107 -25.62 -2.94 -7.76
#